data_AF-A0A094RVK2-F1
#
_entry.id   AF-A0A094RVK2-F1
#
_cell.length_a   1.000
_cell.length_b   1.000
_cell.length_c   1.000
_cell.angle_alpha   90.00
_cell.angle_beta   90.00
_cell.angle_gamma   90.00
#
_symmetry.space_group_name_H-M   'P 1'
#
loop_
_entity.id
_entity.type
_entity.pdbx_description
1 polymer ?
#
loop_
_entity_poly.entity_id
_entity_poly.type
_entity_poly.pdbx_seq_one_letter_code
_entity_poly.pdbx_strand_id
1 'polypeptide(L)' 'MEIRIGVQHASRDLILEVDEDVTKISKTIADSMTKGDLLDLTDAKGRRVIVPVSKLAFIEFGIPSATKVGFN' A
#
# COMPACT_ATOMS: atom_id res chain seq x y z
N MET A 1 7.91 -5.22 1.65
CA MET A 1 7.55 -4.02 2.46
C MET A 1 6.06 -4.08 2.76
N GLU A 2 5.61 -3.65 3.94
CA GLU A 2 4.18 -3.63 4.27
C GLU A 2 3.53 -2.27 3.93
N ILE A 3 2.31 -2.28 3.43
CA ILE A 3 1.46 -1.10 3.22
C ILE A 3 0.14 -1.35 3.94
N ARG A 4 -0.29 -0.36 4.74
CA ARG A 4 -1.59 -0.34 5.39
C ARG A 4 -2.48 0.72 4.76
N ILE A 5 -3.67 0.33 4.36
CA ILE A 5 -4.64 1.20 3.69
C ILE A 5 -5.92 1.23 4.50
N GLY A 6 -6.28 2.42 4.97
CA GLY A 6 -7.57 2.69 5.57
C GLY A 6 -8.60 3.01 4.50
N VAL A 7 -9.75 2.35 4.52
CA VAL A 7 -10.87 2.59 3.60
C VAL A 7 -12.06 3.09 4.40
N GLN A 8 -12.66 4.19 3.94
CA GLN A 8 -13.88 4.75 4.54
C GLN A 8 -15.01 3.72 4.51
N HIS A 9 -15.70 3.58 5.63
CA HIS A 9 -16.79 2.61 5.83
C HIS A 9 -16.36 1.13 5.81
N ALA A 10 -15.06 0.83 5.73
CA ALA A 10 -14.57 -0.53 5.97
C ALA A 10 -14.37 -0.76 7.47
N SER A 11 -14.69 -1.97 7.94
CA SER A 11 -14.53 -2.33 9.36
C SER A 11 -13.09 -2.66 9.74
N ARG A 12 -12.19 -2.85 8.76
CA ARG A 12 -10.79 -3.23 8.95
C ARG A 12 -9.92 -2.59 7.87
N ASP A 13 -8.68 -2.31 8.22
CA ASP A 13 -7.67 -1.85 7.28
C ASP A 13 -7.21 -2.98 6.35
N LEU A 14 -6.83 -2.62 5.12
CA LEU A 14 -6.18 -3.54 4.21
C LEU A 14 -4.68 -3.51 4.44
N ILE A 15 -4.10 -4.69 4.67
CA ILE A 15 -2.66 -4.87 4.81
C ILE A 15 -2.16 -5.64 3.58
N LEU A 16 -1.23 -5.01 2.86
CA LEU A 16 -0.63 -5.51 1.64
C LEU A 16 0.88 -5.57 1.81
N GLU A 17 1.47 -6.70 1.44
CA GLU A 17 2.91 -6.83 1.37
C GLU A 17 3.33 -6.64 -0.08
N VAL A 18 4.17 -5.66 -0.37
CA VAL A 18 4.60 -5.30 -1.73
C VAL A 18 6.11 -5.42 -1.85
N ASP A 19 6.56 -5.88 -3.01
CA ASP A 19 7.99 -6.02 -3.35
C ASP A 19 8.52 -4.83 -4.16
N GLU A 20 7.66 -3.86 -4.46
CA GLU A 20 8.03 -2.66 -5.21
C GLU A 20 8.57 -1.54 -4.29
N ASP A 21 9.37 -0.64 -4.88
CA ASP A 21 9.96 0.51 -4.18
C ASP A 21 8.88 1.54 -3.76
N VAL A 22 9.04 2.12 -2.56
CA VAL A 22 8.16 3.17 -2.01
C VAL A 22 7.94 4.31 -3.00
N THR A 23 9.01 4.77 -3.66
CA THR A 23 8.96 5.91 -4.59
C THR A 23 8.11 5.59 -5.82
N LYS A 24 8.15 4.34 -6.28
CA LYS A 24 7.34 3.87 -7.42
C LYS A 24 5.87 3.76 -7.03
N ILE A 25 5.57 3.16 -5.88
CA ILE A 25 4.20 2.98 -5.41
C ILE A 25 3.54 4.32 -5.10
N SER A 26 4.24 5.21 -4.39
CA SER A 26 3.74 6.55 -4.08
C SER A 26 3.41 7.36 -5.33
N LYS A 27 4.21 7.24 -6.40
CA LYS A 27 3.90 7.84 -7.69
C LYS A 27 2.62 7.26 -8.30
N THR A 28 2.48 5.94 -8.33
CA THR A 28 1.26 5.28 -8.83
C THR A 28 0.01 5.74 -8.07
N ILE A 29 0.10 5.84 -6.74
CA ILE A 29 -0.98 6.36 -5.90
C ILE A 29 -1.32 7.81 -6.27
N ALA A 30 -0.31 8.69 -6.36
CA ALA A 30 -0.53 10.10 -6.71
C ALA A 30 -1.17 10.27 -8.10
N ASP A 31 -0.75 9.45 -9.07
CA ASP A 31 -1.32 9.43 -10.41
C ASP A 31 -2.79 8.99 -10.39
N SER A 32 -3.12 7.92 -9.64
CA SER A 32 -4.51 7.47 -9.44
C SER A 32 -5.37 8.52 -8.72
N MET A 33 -4.82 9.23 -7.73
CA MET A 33 -5.50 10.33 -7.05
C MET A 33 -5.82 11.50 -7.97
N THR A 34 -4.89 11.84 -8.87
CA THR A 34 -5.10 12.95 -9.82
C THR A 34 -6.16 12.61 -10.86
N LYS A 35 -6.19 11.34 -11.31
CA LYS A 35 -7.18 10.85 -12.29
C LYS A 35 -8.56 10.62 -11.67
N GLY A 36 -8.66 10.50 -10.34
CA GLY A 36 -9.90 10.18 -9.65
C GLY A 36 -10.39 8.75 -9.91
N ASP A 37 -9.47 7.85 -10.27
CA ASP A 37 -9.78 6.50 -10.74
C ASP A 37 -9.64 5.48 -9.59
N LEU A 38 -9.46 4.21 -9.93
CA LEU A 38 -9.17 3.12 -9.01
C LEU A 38 -7.67 3.08 -8.65
N LEU A 39 -7.39 2.76 -7.39
CA LEU A 39 -6.08 2.33 -6.93
C LEU A 39 -6.00 0.81 -7.08
N ASP A 40 -5.16 0.35 -7.99
CA ASP A 40 -4.94 -1.06 -8.28
C ASP A 40 -3.53 -1.44 -7.84
N LEU A 41 -3.44 -2.34 -6.85
CA LEU A 41 -2.19 -2.80 -6.27
C LEU A 41 -2.14 -4.33 -6.31
N THR A 42 -0.96 -4.86 -6.62
CA THR A 42 -0.70 -6.30 -6.52
C THR A 42 0.30 -6.52 -5.40
N ASP A 43 -0.04 -7.43 -4.50
CA ASP A 43 0.84 -7.83 -3.40
C ASP A 43 1.90 -8.86 -3.87
N ALA A 44 2.93 -9.08 -3.07
CA ALA A 44 4.03 -10.01 -3.31
C ALA A 44 3.57 -11.47 -3.48
N LYS A 45 2.38 -11.80 -2.97
CA LYS A 45 1.77 -13.14 -3.06
C LYS A 45 0.88 -13.27 -4.30
N GLY A 46 0.85 -12.25 -5.16
CA GLY A 46 0.05 -12.23 -6.39
C GLY A 46 -1.43 -11.90 -6.16
N ARG A 47 -1.83 -11.50 -4.95
CA ARG A 47 -3.20 -11.03 -4.68
C ARG A 47 -3.32 -9.60 -5.20
N ARG A 48 -4.24 -9.40 -6.13
CA ARG A 48 -4.60 -8.10 -6.68
C ARG A 48 -5.73 -7.48 -5.87
N VAL A 49 -5.59 -6.20 -5.54
CA VAL A 49 -6.53 -5.42 -4.74
C VAL A 49 -6.82 -4.12 -5.45
N ILE A 50 -8.11 -3.84 -5.65
CA ILE A 50 -8.59 -2.67 -6.36
C ILE A 50 -9.53 -1.90 -5.42
N VAL A 51 -9.22 -0.63 -5.19
CA VAL A 51 -9.97 0.23 -4.26
C VAL A 51 -10.26 1.58 -4.92
N PRO A 52 -11.50 2.11 -4.85
CA PRO A 52 -11.77 3.47 -5.32
C PRO A 52 -10.99 4.50 -4.54
N VAL A 53 -10.28 5.40 -5.22
CA VAL A 53 -9.44 6.41 -4.56
C VAL A 53 -10.27 7.38 -3.70
N SER A 54 -11.52 7.64 -4.12
CA SER A 54 -12.48 8.46 -3.36
C SER A 54 -12.88 7.89 -2.00
N LYS A 55 -12.58 6.62 -1.73
CA LYS A 55 -12.89 5.94 -0.47
C LYS A 55 -11.67 5.75 0.42
N LEU A 56 -10.49 6.19 0.00
CA LEU A 56 -9.28 6.06 0.80
C LEU A 56 -9.31 7.07 1.96
N ALA A 57 -9.08 6.58 3.17
CA ALA A 57 -8.94 7.41 4.37
C ALA A 57 -7.47 7.76 4.61
N PHE A 58 -6.58 6.78 4.50
CA PHE A 58 -5.13 6.97 4.59
C PHE A 58 -4.38 5.82 3.90
N ILE A 59 -3.11 6.06 3.58
CA ILE A 59 -2.16 5.05 3.16
C ILE A 59 -0.89 5.24 3.99
N GLU A 60 -0.44 4.17 4.63
CA GLU A 60 0.75 4.14 5.46
C GLU A 60 1.73 3.11 4.88
N PHE A 61 2.99 3.53 4.70
CA PHE A 61 4.08 2.64 4.32
C PHE A 61 4.78 2.17 5.59
N GLY A 62 4.81 0.85 5.78
CA GLY A 62 5.55 0.22 6.86
C GLY A 62 7.05 0.46 6.70
N ILE A 63 7.75 0.53 7.83
CA ILE A 63 9.20 0.70 7.85
C ILE A 63 9.82 -0.57 7.24
N PRO A 64 10.74 -0.45 6.25
CA PRO A 64 11.50 -1.60 5.77
C PRO A 64 12.17 -2.25 6.98
N SER A 65 11.92 -3.54 7.23
CA SER A 65 12.52 -4.20 8.38
C SER A 65 14.05 -4.21 8.19
N ALA A 66 14.76 -3.31 8.87
CA ALA A 66 16.19 -3.44 9.03
C ALA A 66 16.40 -4.67 9.91
N THR A 67 16.73 -5.81 9.30
CA THR A 67 17.11 -7.01 10.05
C THR A 67 18.26 -6.60 10.97
N LYS A 68 17.99 -6.54 12.29
CA LYS A 68 19.04 -6.33 13.27
C LYS A 68 19.95 -7.56 13.19
N VAL A 69 21.10 -7.43 12.54
CA VAL A 69 22.18 -8.40 12.64
C VAL A 69 22.71 -8.33 14.08
N GLY A 70 22.23 -9.24 14.92
CA GLY A 70 22.83 -9.52 16.22
C GLY A 70 24.04 -10.41 16.02
N PHE A 71 25.23 -9.89 16.30
CA PHE A 71 26.43 -10.71 16.40
C PHE A 71 26.35 -11.53 17.70
N ASN A 72 26.51 -12.85 17.62
CA ASN A 72 26.85 -13.71 18.77
C ASN A 72 28.35 -13.62 19.05
#